data_AF-A0A381Z9R9-F1
#
_entry.id   AF-A0A381Z9R9-F1
#
_cell.length_a   1.000
_cell.length_b   1.000
_cell.length_c   1.000
_cell.angle_alpha   90.00
_cell.angle_beta   90.00
_cell.angle_gamma   90.00
#
_symmetry.space_group_name_H-M   'P 1'
#
loop_
_entity.id
_entity.type
_entity.pdbx_description
1 polymer ?
#
loop_
_entity_poly.entity_id
_entity_poly.type
_entity_poly.pdbx_seq_one_letter_code
_entity_poly.pdbx_strand_id
1 'polypeptide(L)' 'MFCCSDNITASEKEILVRSEPYQLQDGRIFNDVNTEYFIRGANEDGTVIYFGINYCPFCGRALSRGLWAAEKKK' A
#
# COMPACT_ATOMS: atom_id res chain seq x y z
N MET A 1 0.28 10.63 3.70
CA MET A 1 0.52 11.73 2.75
C MET A 1 0.55 11.07 1.39
N PHE A 2 -0.38 11.39 0.51
CA PHE A 2 -0.42 10.81 -0.83
C PHE A 2 0.47 11.63 -1.76
N CYS A 3 1.20 10.97 -2.66
CA CYS A 3 2.30 11.59 -3.42
C CYS A 3 1.90 12.17 -4.79
N CYS A 4 0.67 11.92 -5.26
CA CYS A 4 0.09 12.47 -6.49
C CYS A 4 -1.45 12.37 -6.46
N SER A 5 -2.11 13.04 -7.42
CA SER A 5 -3.58 13.04 -7.57
C SER A 5 -4.15 11.64 -7.77
N ASP A 6 -3.54 10.81 -8.62
CA ASP A 6 -4.05 9.47 -8.92
C ASP A 6 -4.00 8.56 -7.68
N ASN A 7 -2.99 8.75 -6.83
CA ASN A 7 -2.87 8.04 -5.57
C ASN A 7 -3.96 8.44 -4.57
N ILE A 8 -4.34 9.73 -4.54
CA ILE A 8 -5.50 10.22 -3.77
C ILE A 8 -6.77 9.56 -4.29
N THR A 9 -7.02 9.61 -5.60
CA THR A 9 -8.22 9.02 -6.22
C THR A 9 -8.29 7.52 -6.01
N ALA A 10 -7.16 6.80 -6.11
CA ALA A 10 -7.11 5.38 -5.81
C ALA A 10 -7.43 5.07 -4.35
N SER A 11 -7.02 5.93 -3.42
CA SER A 11 -7.35 5.78 -2.01
C SER A 11 -8.82 6.08 -1.71
N GLU A 12 -9.39 7.12 -2.32
CA GLU A 12 -10.82 7.45 -2.21
C GLU A 12 -11.72 6.34 -2.76
N LYS A 13 -11.23 5.58 -3.76
CA LYS A 13 -11.90 4.42 -4.34
C LYS A 13 -11.60 3.10 -3.62
N GLU A 14 -10.89 3.15 -2.51
CA GLU A 14 -10.47 1.97 -1.72
C GLU A 14 -9.63 0.95 -2.52
N ILE A 15 -9.04 1.37 -3.65
CA ILE A 15 -8.09 0.57 -4.43
C ILE A 15 -6.75 0.52 -3.71
N LEU A 16 -6.35 1.65 -3.11
CA LEU A 16 -5.12 1.78 -2.34
C LEU A 16 -5.45 2.11 -0.89
N VAL A 17 -5.00 1.27 0.02
CA VAL A 17 -5.29 1.38 1.46
C VAL A 17 -4.00 1.75 2.18
N ARG A 18 -4.08 2.77 3.03
CA ARG A 18 -3.01 3.09 3.99
C ARG A 18 -3.42 2.67 5.39
N SER A 19 -2.84 1.61 5.92
CA SER A 19 -3.16 1.05 7.23
C SER A 19 -1.99 0.27 7.79
N GLU A 20 -1.95 0.07 9.11
CA GLU A 20 -0.97 -0.84 9.69
C GLU A 20 -1.36 -2.30 9.38
N PRO A 21 -0.40 -3.21 9.13
CA PRO A 21 -0.69 -4.59 8.77
C PRO A 21 -1.68 -5.30 9.71
N TYR A 22 -1.58 -5.06 11.01
CA TYR A 22 -2.43 -5.68 12.04
C TYR A 22 -3.88 -5.17 12.05
N GLN A 23 -4.18 -4.10 11.31
CA GLN A 23 -5.53 -3.53 11.17
C GLN A 23 -6.28 -4.11 9.97
N LEU A 24 -5.60 -4.80 9.05
CA LEU A 24 -6.19 -5.43 7.86
C LEU A 24 -6.79 -6.80 8.24
N GLN A 25 -7.99 -6.79 8.83
CA GLN A 25 -8.64 -8.01 9.36
C GLN A 25 -9.57 -8.72 8.37
N ASP A 26 -9.98 -8.07 7.29
CA ASP A 26 -10.95 -8.57 6.31
C ASP A 26 -10.30 -9.36 5.16
N GLY A 27 -8.98 -9.53 5.17
CA GLY A 27 -8.25 -10.19 4.09
C GLY A 27 -6.87 -10.68 4.50
N ARG A 28 -6.09 -11.11 3.51
CA ARG A 28 -4.70 -11.55 3.71
C ARG A 28 -3.72 -10.62 2.99
N ILE A 29 -2.56 -10.40 3.61
CA ILE A 29 -1.43 -9.77 2.93
C ILE A 29 -0.77 -10.82 2.05
N PHE A 30 -0.59 -10.52 0.77
CA PHE A 30 -0.13 -11.47 -0.24
C PHE A 30 1.40 -11.57 -0.33
N ASN A 31 2.13 -10.56 0.15
CA ASN A 31 3.58 -10.47 0.05
C ASN A 31 4.22 -9.93 1.34
N ASP A 32 5.49 -10.29 1.58
CA ASP A 32 6.20 -9.94 2.82
C ASP A 32 6.84 -8.53 2.78
N VAL A 33 6.14 -7.55 2.22
CA VAL A 33 6.62 -6.16 2.15
C VAL A 33 6.27 -5.43 3.44
N ASN A 34 7.28 -4.97 4.17
CA ASN A 34 7.08 -4.13 5.37
C ASN A 34 6.70 -2.70 4.97
N THR A 35 5.40 -2.40 4.95
CA THR A 35 4.85 -1.12 4.51
C THR A 35 3.53 -0.82 5.21
N GLU A 36 3.13 0.45 5.16
CA GLU A 36 1.82 0.94 5.57
C GLU A 36 0.87 1.14 4.36
N TYR A 37 1.31 0.81 3.13
CA TYR A 37 0.56 1.03 1.89
C TYR A 37 0.29 -0.28 1.15
N PHE A 38 -0.98 -0.52 0.83
CA PHE A 38 -1.45 -1.76 0.21
C PHE A 38 -2.34 -1.45 -0.99
N ILE A 39 -2.26 -2.28 -2.03
CA ILE A 39 -3.28 -2.35 -3.08
C ILE A 39 -4.29 -3.42 -2.64
N ARG A 40 -5.56 -3.04 -2.54
CA ARG A 40 -6.66 -3.94 -2.21
C ARG A 40 -7.19 -4.59 -3.47
N GLY A 41 -7.33 -5.90 -3.45
CA GLY A 41 -7.91 -6.70 -4.52
C GLY A 41 -8.81 -7.79 -3.96
N ALA A 42 -9.36 -8.60 -4.86
CA ALA A 42 -10.13 -9.79 -4.52
C ALA A 42 -9.67 -10.96 -5.39
N ASN A 43 -9.58 -12.14 -4.79
CA ASN A 43 -9.42 -13.40 -5.52
C ASN A 43 -10.71 -13.76 -6.29
N GLU A 44 -10.62 -14.76 -7.17
CA GLU A 44 -11.78 -15.31 -7.90
C GLU A 44 -12.89 -15.82 -6.97
N ASP A 45 -12.52 -16.29 -5.77
CA ASP A 45 -13.44 -16.76 -4.73
C ASP A 45 -14.03 -15.62 -3.86
N GLY A 46 -13.69 -14.36 -4.14
CA GLY A 46 -14.14 -13.18 -3.41
C GLY A 46 -13.32 -12.84 -2.16
N THR A 47 -12.29 -13.62 -1.84
CA THR A 47 -11.42 -13.33 -0.68
C THR A 47 -10.63 -12.06 -0.92
N VAL A 48 -10.67 -11.12 0.04
CA VAL A 48 -9.91 -9.86 -0.02
C VAL A 48 -8.42 -10.16 0.13
N ILE A 49 -7.62 -9.58 -0.77
CA ILE A 49 -6.17 -9.64 -0.72
C ILE A 49 -5.57 -8.25 -0.69
N TYR A 50 -4.47 -8.11 0.02
CA TYR A 50 -3.71 -6.87 0.15
C TYR A 50 -2.30 -7.09 -0.39
N PHE A 51 -1.90 -6.27 -1.37
CA PHE A 51 -0.56 -6.31 -1.92
C PHE A 51 0.24 -5.12 -1.41
N GLY A 52 1.20 -5.37 -0.52
CA GLY A 52 2.06 -4.34 0.05
C GLY A 52 2.96 -3.71 -1.00
N ILE A 53 3.01 -2.38 -1.03
CA ILE A 53 3.83 -1.59 -1.94
C ILE A 53 4.73 -0.60 -1.21
N ASN A 54 5.89 -0.34 -1.81
CA ASN A 54 6.90 0.57 -1.30
C ASN A 54 6.98 1.89 -2.10
N TYR A 55 6.56 1.82 -3.37
CA TYR A 55 6.54 2.92 -4.30
C TYR A 55 5.13 3.13 -4.83
N CYS A 56 4.79 4.38 -5.15
CA CYS A 56 3.54 4.72 -5.76
C CYS A 56 3.46 4.12 -7.17
N PRO A 57 2.42 3.35 -7.51
CA PRO A 57 2.28 2.76 -8.84
C PRO A 57 2.00 3.81 -9.92
N PHE A 58 1.61 5.03 -9.54
CA PHE A 58 1.22 6.09 -10.47
C PHE A 58 2.39 7.03 -10.81
N CYS A 59 3.17 7.46 -9.81
CA CYS A 59 4.24 8.45 -10.01
C CYS A 59 5.64 7.96 -9.61
N GLY A 60 5.79 6.71 -9.19
CA GLY A 60 7.07 6.08 -8.86
C GLY A 60 7.75 6.57 -7.58
N ARG A 61 7.19 7.59 -6.90
CA ARG A 61 7.76 8.10 -5.63
C ARG A 61 7.63 7.08 -4.52
N ALA A 62 8.65 7.00 -3.65
CA ALA A 62 8.57 6.20 -2.43
C ALA A 62 7.40 6.67 -1.53
N LEU A 63 6.60 5.73 -1.04
CA LEU A 63 5.42 6.03 -0.22
C LEU A 63 5.71 5.98 1.29
N SER A 64 6.65 5.13 1.72
CA SER A 64 6.80 4.80 3.14
C SER A 64 7.75 5.72 3.91
N ARG A 65 7.45 5.94 5.19
CA ARG A 65 8.40 6.51 6.19
C ARG A 65 9.66 5.64 6.34
N GLY A 66 9.54 4.32 6.15
CA GLY A 66 10.63 3.36 6.26
C GLY A 66 11.69 3.49 5.17
N LEU A 67 11.29 3.79 3.93
CA LEU A 67 12.21 4.07 2.82
C LEU A 67 12.94 5.39 3.00
N TRP A 68 12.26 6.43 3.48
CA TRP A 68 12.89 7.71 3.82
C TRP A 68 13.95 7.56 4.93
N ALA A 69 13.70 6.69 5.92
CA ALA A 69 14.66 6.38 6.99
C ALA A 69 15.84 5.51 6.51
N ALA A 70 15.62 4.62 5.54
CA ALA A 70 16.67 3.80 4.94
C ALA A 70 17.54 4.59 3.94
N GLU A 71 16.96 5.51 3.18
CA GLU A 71 17.68 6.40 2.26
C GLU A 71 18.59 7.39 3.00
N LYS A 72 18.21 7.84 4.20
CA LYS A 72 19.06 8.70 5.06
C LYS A 72 20.23 7.99 5.75
N LYS A 73 20.28 6.65 5.72
CA LYS A 73 21.38 5.86 6.32
C LYS A 73 22.48 5.49 5.31
N LYS A 74 22.31 5.85 4.02
CA LYS A 74 23.38 5.86 3.03
C LYS A 74 24.02 7.24 2.98
#